data_AF-A0A7J6TGI4-F1
#
_entry.id   AF-A0A7J6TGI4-F1
#
_cell.length_a   1.000
_cell.length_b   1.000
_cell.length_c   1.000
_cell.angle_alpha   90.00
_cell.angle_beta   90.00
_cell.angle_gamma   90.00
#
_symmetry.space_group_name_H-M   'P 1'
#
loop_
_entity.id
_entity.type
_entity.pdbx_description
1 polymer ?
#
loop_
_entity_poly.entity_id
_entity_poly.type
_entity_poly.pdbx_seq_one_letter_code
_entity_poly.pdbx_strand_id
1 'polypeptide(L)'
;MSVDVKATGGGHEEEIVAKYQPILDNVRRVMITRMAKPPEVTIKENEDGEIVREGEVDTDELAMYRMMRECLIYLTHLDPSSMVNIMMDILSEFGTNQIAADHRNSESPADWNCGLLSRLCWSVGSISGALPEHDEEMFVVNVIKDLLTLCEIKRGVENKAMVASCLMYVVGQYPRFLKAHWRFLKSVVNKLFEFMHEQFPGVKDMATDTFLRICQKCSKKMVILQPGETSPFVNQVIEAIPRETADLDVLQLCNFYEAMGRMISAIPEIPKQTNLVNQTMADVRSKWQAVIKRASFGDERILAEDQQAIRTISAILRCYERMAVGVGIASGEAIKDIYSDVLLVYKLYSQCVGASRGSSAMFSWENVKLMRKVKRDVLRLVRSFVDSAVAEQEKMKAAHMQLPDDVCVLICSHFIPPMLEPVLVDYNLAPPEGRDPEV
;
A
#
# COMPACT_ATOMS: atom_id res chain seq x y z
N MET A 1 24.18 -43.77 8.77
CA MET A 1 24.78 -43.28 10.02
C MET A 1 24.12 -41.97 10.36
N SER A 2 23.03 -42.05 11.11
CA SER A 2 22.31 -40.91 11.65
C SER A 2 23.07 -40.42 12.89
N VAL A 3 23.39 -39.13 12.92
CA VAL A 3 23.90 -38.49 14.14
C VAL A 3 22.69 -38.04 14.94
N ASP A 4 22.39 -38.80 15.99
CA ASP A 4 21.52 -38.38 17.08
C ASP A 4 22.14 -37.17 17.80
N VAL A 5 21.50 -36.01 17.64
CA VAL A 5 21.71 -34.89 18.56
C VAL A 5 20.74 -35.08 19.72
N LYS A 6 21.26 -35.65 20.82
CA LYS A 6 20.56 -35.77 22.10
C LYS A 6 20.14 -34.40 22.62
N ALA A 7 18.83 -34.23 22.82
CA ALA A 7 18.23 -33.22 23.66
C ALA A 7 18.58 -33.47 25.13
N THR A 8 19.38 -32.58 25.74
CA THR A 8 19.65 -32.59 27.20
C THR A 8 19.64 -31.17 27.81
N GLY A 9 18.87 -30.22 27.24
CA GLY A 9 18.85 -28.81 27.69
C GLY A 9 17.54 -28.29 28.31
N GLY A 10 16.38 -28.89 28.04
CA GLY A 10 15.08 -28.23 28.31
C GLY A 10 14.68 -28.06 29.79
N GLY A 11 15.08 -28.99 30.68
CA GLY A 11 14.55 -29.00 32.05
C GLY A 11 15.03 -27.86 32.95
N HIS A 12 16.22 -27.29 32.70
CA HIS A 12 16.74 -26.20 33.53
C HIS A 12 16.22 -24.83 33.09
N GLU A 13 15.99 -24.65 31.79
CA GLU A 13 15.43 -23.42 31.23
C GLU A 13 13.95 -23.25 31.63
N GLU A 14 13.17 -24.33 31.58
CA GLU A 14 11.76 -24.34 32.03
C GLU A 14 11.64 -24.01 33.54
N GLU A 15 12.54 -24.50 34.37
CA GLU A 15 12.58 -24.22 35.80
C GLU A 15 12.89 -22.74 36.11
N ILE A 16 13.80 -22.14 35.33
CA ILE A 16 14.13 -20.72 35.42
C ILE A 16 12.93 -19.86 34.98
N VAL A 17 12.31 -20.18 33.85
CA VAL A 17 11.13 -19.44 33.34
C VAL A 17 9.99 -19.49 34.35
N ALA A 18 9.69 -20.67 34.91
CA ALA A 18 8.66 -20.85 35.93
C ALA A 18 8.89 -19.96 37.17
N LYS A 19 10.14 -19.77 37.59
CA LYS A 19 10.50 -18.91 38.72
C LYS A 19 10.17 -17.43 38.47
N TYR A 20 10.26 -16.97 37.23
CA TYR A 20 10.00 -15.58 36.86
C TYR A 20 8.59 -15.34 36.31
N GLN A 21 7.74 -16.37 36.22
CA GLN A 21 6.42 -16.27 35.59
C GLN A 21 5.58 -15.05 36.04
N PRO A 22 5.41 -14.75 37.34
CA PRO A 22 4.62 -13.59 37.76
C PRO A 22 5.22 -12.24 37.33
N ILE A 23 6.55 -12.18 37.20
CA ILE A 23 7.25 -10.97 36.72
C ILE A 23 7.11 -10.87 35.21
N LEU A 24 7.27 -11.99 34.49
CA LEU A 24 7.12 -12.04 33.03
C LEU A 24 5.71 -11.65 32.59
N ASP A 25 4.66 -12.07 33.29
CA ASP A 25 3.28 -11.67 33.00
C ASP A 25 3.07 -10.16 33.19
N ASN A 26 3.66 -9.58 34.24
CA ASN A 26 3.66 -8.13 34.44
C ASN A 26 4.44 -7.40 33.32
N VAL A 27 5.59 -7.93 32.91
CA VAL A 27 6.37 -7.38 31.79
C VAL A 27 5.55 -7.45 30.50
N ARG A 28 4.91 -8.58 30.18
CA ARG A 28 4.01 -8.71 29.01
C ARG A 28 2.94 -7.62 29.04
N ARG A 29 2.26 -7.43 30.16
CA ARG A 29 1.22 -6.39 30.31
C ARG A 29 1.78 -4.99 30.13
N VAL A 30 2.95 -4.67 30.68
CA VAL A 30 3.60 -3.37 30.47
C VAL A 30 3.97 -3.16 29.00
N MET A 31 4.58 -4.16 28.36
CA MET A 31 4.96 -4.09 26.95
C MET A 31 3.74 -3.86 26.05
N ILE A 32 2.62 -4.55 26.32
CA ILE A 32 1.38 -4.39 25.55
C ILE A 32 0.76 -3.00 25.75
N THR A 33 0.64 -2.56 27.01
CA THR A 33 -0.05 -1.29 27.36
C THR A 33 0.77 -0.03 27.05
N ARG A 34 2.05 -0.20 26.70
CA ARG A 34 2.99 0.89 26.37
C ARG A 34 3.59 0.75 24.97
N MET A 35 3.08 -0.15 24.14
CA MET A 35 3.63 -0.43 22.82
C MET A 35 3.81 0.86 22.01
N ALA A 36 5.01 1.04 21.45
CA ALA A 36 5.29 2.14 20.55
C ALA A 36 4.51 1.97 19.24
N LYS A 37 4.21 3.09 18.57
CA LYS A 37 3.43 3.05 17.34
C LYS A 37 4.25 2.44 16.20
N PRO A 38 3.68 1.50 15.43
CA PRO A 38 4.30 0.96 14.24
C PRO A 38 4.35 1.99 13.11
N PRO A 39 5.38 1.95 12.24
CA PRO A 39 5.52 2.93 11.14
C PRO A 39 4.36 2.89 10.14
N GLU A 40 3.58 1.82 10.13
CA GLU A 40 2.50 1.63 9.14
C GLU A 40 1.17 2.21 9.60
N VAL A 41 1.09 2.69 10.84
CA VAL A 41 -0.07 3.41 11.38
C VAL A 41 0.18 4.90 11.25
N THR A 42 -0.66 5.58 10.46
CA THR A 42 -0.56 7.02 10.19
C THR A 42 -1.55 7.85 11.00
N ILE A 43 -2.44 7.24 11.79
CA ILE A 43 -3.41 7.92 12.64
C ILE A 43 -3.04 7.64 14.10
N LYS A 44 -2.88 8.69 14.92
CA LYS A 44 -2.61 8.58 16.35
C LYS A 44 -3.31 9.67 17.15
N GLU A 45 -3.47 9.41 18.45
CA GLU A 45 -3.82 10.43 19.44
C GLU A 45 -2.57 11.27 19.74
N ASN A 46 -2.68 12.60 19.67
CA ASN A 46 -1.60 13.53 20.01
C ASN A 46 -1.56 13.80 21.53
N GLU A 47 -0.64 14.66 21.98
CA GLU A 47 -0.49 15.02 23.40
C GLU A 47 -1.73 15.74 23.97
N ASP A 48 -2.52 16.38 23.12
CA ASP A 48 -3.76 17.09 23.48
C ASP A 48 -4.99 16.15 23.53
N GLY A 49 -4.83 14.87 23.19
CA GLY A 49 -5.92 13.89 23.13
C GLY A 49 -6.74 13.92 21.84
N GLU A 50 -6.29 14.68 20.83
CA GLU A 50 -6.93 14.76 19.52
C GLU A 50 -6.39 13.67 18.59
N ILE A 51 -7.27 13.08 17.78
CA ILE A 51 -6.89 12.06 16.81
C ILE A 51 -6.46 12.76 15.52
N VAL A 52 -5.21 12.57 15.13
CA VAL A 52 -4.57 13.28 14.01
C VAL A 52 -3.87 12.34 13.06
N ARG A 53 -3.73 12.78 11.81
CA ARG A 53 -2.87 12.14 10.81
C ARG A 53 -1.44 12.60 11.02
N GLU A 54 -0.53 11.66 11.21
CA GLU A 54 0.90 11.90 11.27
C GLU A 54 1.51 11.92 9.86
N GLY A 55 2.32 12.95 9.58
CA GLY A 55 2.90 13.18 8.26
C GLY A 55 4.25 12.49 8.03
N GLU A 56 5.13 12.51 9.04
CA GLU A 56 6.49 11.97 8.95
C GLU A 56 6.73 10.94 10.05
N VAL A 57 7.55 9.93 9.75
CA VAL A 57 7.89 8.87 10.70
C VAL A 57 8.98 9.38 11.64
N ASP A 58 8.69 9.42 12.93
CA ASP A 58 9.68 9.69 13.97
C ASP A 58 10.70 8.54 14.04
N THR A 59 11.98 8.86 13.83
CA THR A 59 13.07 7.88 13.82
C THR A 59 13.33 7.26 15.19
N ASP A 60 13.11 8.02 16.26
CA ASP A 60 13.31 7.57 17.63
C ASP A 60 12.15 6.65 18.05
N GLU A 61 10.91 7.02 17.69
CA GLU A 61 9.74 6.16 17.88
C GLU A 61 9.87 4.84 17.10
N LEU A 62 10.41 4.88 15.88
CA LEU A 62 10.67 3.68 15.08
C LEU A 62 11.72 2.75 15.72
N ALA A 63 12.79 3.31 16.30
CA ALA A 63 13.80 2.52 16.99
C ALA A 63 13.20 1.85 18.24
N MET A 64 12.41 2.60 19.02
CA MET A 64 11.69 2.08 20.18
C MET A 64 10.71 0.97 19.79
N TYR A 65 9.93 1.15 18.73
CA TYR A 65 9.03 0.12 18.19
C TYR A 65 9.76 -1.18 17.87
N ARG A 66 10.91 -1.11 17.18
CA ARG A 66 11.69 -2.30 16.82
C ARG A 66 12.16 -3.06 18.06
N MET A 67 12.67 -2.36 19.07
CA MET A 67 13.10 -2.96 20.33
C MET A 67 11.92 -3.60 21.09
N MET A 68 10.79 -2.89 21.17
CA MET A 68 9.61 -3.40 21.86
C MET A 68 9.03 -4.63 21.16
N ARG A 69 8.95 -4.60 19.83
CA ARG A 69 8.50 -5.74 19.01
C ARG A 69 9.38 -6.96 19.25
N GLU A 70 10.70 -6.80 19.22
CA GLU A 70 11.62 -7.91 19.43
C GLU A 70 11.45 -8.52 20.84
N CYS A 71 11.38 -7.68 21.87
CA CYS A 71 11.13 -8.13 23.24
C CYS A 71 9.79 -8.86 23.36
N LEU A 72 8.73 -8.34 22.76
CA LEU A 72 7.40 -8.95 22.80
C LEU A 72 7.39 -10.32 22.10
N ILE A 73 8.11 -10.49 20.99
CA ILE A 73 8.28 -11.79 20.31
C ILE A 73 8.95 -12.80 21.24
N TYR A 74 10.04 -12.42 21.93
CA TYR A 74 10.67 -13.32 22.91
C TYR A 74 9.72 -13.71 24.04
N LEU A 75 8.98 -12.73 24.60
CA LEU A 75 8.00 -12.99 25.66
C LEU A 75 6.86 -13.92 25.20
N THR A 76 6.46 -13.84 23.92
CA THR A 76 5.49 -14.75 23.31
C THR A 76 6.06 -16.16 23.19
N HIS A 77 7.32 -16.33 22.76
CA HIS A 77 7.94 -17.65 22.69
C HIS A 77 8.10 -18.32 24.06
N LEU A 78 8.34 -17.53 25.11
CA LEU A 78 8.47 -18.06 26.48
C LEU A 78 7.16 -18.62 27.03
N ASP A 79 6.02 -18.01 26.70
CA ASP A 79 4.69 -18.50 27.09
C ASP A 79 3.62 -17.93 26.14
N PRO A 80 3.30 -18.66 25.05
CA PRO A 80 2.29 -18.23 24.08
C PRO A 80 0.90 -18.09 24.70
N SER A 81 0.54 -18.99 25.62
CA SER A 81 -0.78 -19.04 26.25
C SER A 81 -0.99 -17.83 27.16
N SER A 82 -0.01 -17.51 28.01
CA SER A 82 -0.07 -16.29 28.84
C SER A 82 -0.16 -15.03 27.98
N MET A 83 0.62 -14.93 26.90
CA MET A 83 0.57 -13.77 26.00
C MET A 83 -0.83 -13.58 25.40
N VAL A 84 -1.42 -14.64 24.84
CA VAL A 84 -2.75 -14.60 24.25
C VAL A 84 -3.81 -14.25 25.30
N ASN A 85 -3.75 -14.85 26.48
CA ASN A 85 -4.69 -14.58 27.57
C ASN A 85 -4.64 -13.10 27.99
N ILE A 86 -3.45 -12.54 28.20
CA ILE A 86 -3.31 -11.12 28.57
C ILE A 86 -3.86 -10.20 27.48
N MET A 87 -3.55 -10.47 26.20
CA MET A 87 -4.08 -9.64 25.09
C MET A 87 -5.61 -9.74 24.99
N MET A 88 -6.17 -10.94 25.17
CA MET A 88 -7.63 -11.17 25.14
C MET A 88 -8.34 -10.58 26.35
N ASP A 89 -7.73 -10.63 27.54
CA ASP A 89 -8.25 -9.99 28.74
C ASP A 89 -8.36 -8.48 28.53
N ILE A 90 -7.31 -7.84 28.02
CA ILE A 90 -7.32 -6.40 27.69
C ILE A 90 -8.37 -6.11 26.59
N LEU A 91 -8.49 -6.95 25.56
CA LEU A 91 -9.50 -6.76 24.51
C LEU A 91 -10.93 -6.85 25.05
N SER A 92 -11.17 -7.78 25.99
CA SER A 92 -12.49 -8.01 26.58
C SER A 92 -13.02 -6.79 27.35
N GLU A 93 -12.13 -5.99 27.95
CA GLU A 93 -12.47 -4.72 28.60
C GLU A 93 -13.21 -3.76 27.66
N PHE A 94 -12.97 -3.84 26.35
CA PHE A 94 -13.66 -3.05 25.33
C PHE A 94 -15.01 -3.64 24.89
N GLY A 95 -15.20 -4.96 25.01
CA GLY A 95 -16.42 -5.67 24.58
C GLY A 95 -17.52 -5.76 25.66
N THR A 96 -17.17 -6.06 26.91
CA THR A 96 -18.16 -6.34 27.97
C THR A 96 -18.71 -5.09 28.66
N ASN A 97 -17.95 -4.01 28.74
CA ASN A 97 -18.36 -2.79 29.45
C ASN A 97 -19.39 -1.94 28.69
N GLN A 98 -19.67 -2.24 27.42
CA GLN A 98 -20.53 -1.38 26.58
C GLN A 98 -21.95 -1.90 26.41
N ILE A 99 -22.21 -3.21 26.52
CA ILE A 99 -23.58 -3.76 26.45
C ILE A 99 -24.41 -3.27 27.66
N ALA A 100 -23.76 -2.94 28.79
CA ALA A 100 -24.44 -2.41 29.97
C ALA A 100 -24.70 -0.89 29.92
N ALA A 101 -24.00 -0.14 29.06
CA ALA A 101 -24.07 1.32 28.99
C ALA A 101 -25.21 1.84 28.08
N ASP A 102 -25.78 0.98 27.23
CA ASP A 102 -26.84 1.34 26.26
C ASP A 102 -28.20 1.69 26.92
N HIS A 103 -28.32 1.60 28.25
CA HIS A 103 -29.56 1.86 28.99
C HIS A 103 -29.54 3.08 29.92
N ARG A 104 -28.46 3.86 29.98
CA ARG A 104 -28.46 5.08 30.80
C ARG A 104 -27.86 6.23 30.02
N ASN A 105 -28.70 7.25 29.76
CA ASN A 105 -28.32 8.60 29.36
C ASN A 105 -27.36 9.21 30.39
N SER A 106 -26.10 8.77 30.39
CA SER A 106 -25.02 9.30 31.21
C SER A 106 -23.91 9.75 30.30
N GLU A 107 -23.87 11.05 30.04
CA GLU A 107 -22.76 11.77 29.44
C GLU A 107 -21.56 11.78 30.40
N SER A 108 -20.93 10.62 30.58
CA SER A 108 -19.66 10.50 31.28
C SER A 108 -18.69 9.69 30.41
N PRO A 109 -17.66 10.32 29.82
CA PRO A 109 -16.75 9.72 28.85
C PRO A 109 -15.64 8.88 29.53
N ALA A 110 -15.96 8.05 30.52
CA ALA A 110 -14.95 7.44 31.39
C ALA A 110 -14.36 6.08 30.93
N ASP A 111 -14.98 5.38 29.97
CA ASP A 111 -14.64 3.96 29.70
C ASP A 111 -14.06 3.67 28.31
N TRP A 112 -13.88 4.67 27.44
CA TRP A 112 -13.30 4.46 26.11
C TRP A 112 -11.87 4.98 26.03
N ASN A 113 -10.90 4.07 26.13
CA ASN A 113 -9.49 4.38 26.01
C ASN A 113 -8.96 3.96 24.63
N CYS A 114 -9.11 4.83 23.63
CA CYS A 114 -8.67 4.55 22.26
C CYS A 114 -7.14 4.36 22.16
N GLY A 115 -6.36 5.06 23.00
CA GLY A 115 -4.92 4.86 23.12
C GLY A 115 -4.55 3.44 23.57
N LEU A 116 -5.27 2.87 24.54
CA LEU A 116 -5.04 1.49 24.98
C LEU A 116 -5.42 0.48 23.90
N LEU A 117 -6.55 0.67 23.21
CA LEU A 117 -6.94 -0.19 22.08
C LEU A 117 -5.86 -0.17 20.99
N SER A 118 -5.31 1.00 20.69
CA SER A 118 -4.26 1.18 19.70
C SER A 118 -3.01 0.40 20.06
N ARG A 119 -2.49 0.58 21.28
CA ARG A 119 -1.29 -0.12 21.76
C ARG A 119 -1.50 -1.63 21.83
N LEU A 120 -2.70 -2.07 22.21
CA LEU A 120 -3.09 -3.48 22.12
C LEU A 120 -3.00 -3.98 20.68
N CYS A 121 -3.64 -3.31 19.72
CA CYS A 121 -3.64 -3.73 18.32
C CYS A 121 -2.23 -3.67 17.69
N TRP A 122 -1.40 -2.71 18.09
CA TRP A 122 0.01 -2.63 17.71
C TRP A 122 0.79 -3.83 18.22
N SER A 123 0.54 -4.23 19.47
CA SER A 123 1.13 -5.41 20.09
C SER A 123 0.68 -6.70 19.40
N VAL A 124 -0.62 -6.82 19.15
CA VAL A 124 -1.23 -7.93 18.40
C VAL A 124 -0.56 -8.05 17.04
N GLY A 125 -0.48 -6.99 16.23
CA GLY A 125 0.18 -7.08 14.92
C GLY A 125 1.69 -7.38 15.01
N SER A 126 2.35 -6.93 16.07
CA SER A 126 3.79 -7.07 16.24
C SER A 126 4.25 -8.50 16.56
N ILE A 127 3.38 -9.33 17.14
CA ILE A 127 3.66 -10.75 17.43
C ILE A 127 3.32 -11.69 16.25
N SER A 128 2.97 -11.16 15.08
CA SER A 128 2.63 -11.99 13.92
C SER A 128 3.76 -12.98 13.59
N GLY A 129 3.41 -14.27 13.48
CA GLY A 129 4.35 -15.36 13.22
C GLY A 129 5.06 -15.92 14.46
N ALA A 130 4.87 -15.33 15.66
CA ALA A 130 5.47 -15.85 16.90
C ALA A 130 4.62 -16.96 17.54
N LEU A 131 3.35 -17.10 17.15
CA LEU A 131 2.45 -18.14 17.64
C LEU A 131 2.45 -19.37 16.71
N PRO A 132 2.22 -20.58 17.27
CA PRO A 132 1.88 -21.76 16.47
C PRO A 132 0.71 -21.47 15.52
N GLU A 133 0.70 -22.09 14.34
CA GLU A 133 -0.27 -21.74 13.28
C GLU A 133 -1.73 -21.87 13.70
N HIS A 134 -2.09 -22.95 14.38
CA HIS A 134 -3.42 -23.19 14.90
C HIS A 134 -3.84 -22.14 15.95
N ASP A 135 -2.93 -21.78 16.86
CA ASP A 135 -3.22 -20.84 17.93
C ASP A 135 -3.29 -19.41 17.40
N GLU A 136 -2.42 -19.06 16.43
CA GLU A 136 -2.49 -17.80 15.70
C GLU A 136 -3.84 -17.65 14.97
N GLU A 137 -4.29 -18.70 14.29
CA GLU A 137 -5.57 -18.69 13.58
C GLU A 137 -6.72 -18.34 14.53
N MET A 138 -6.87 -19.10 15.63
CA MET A 138 -7.93 -18.88 16.61
C MET A 138 -7.84 -17.49 17.26
N PHE A 139 -6.63 -17.06 17.61
CA PHE A 139 -6.37 -15.76 18.18
C PHE A 139 -6.79 -14.62 17.24
N VAL A 140 -6.33 -14.66 15.98
CA VAL A 140 -6.59 -13.63 14.98
C VAL A 140 -8.07 -13.55 14.60
N VAL A 141 -8.78 -14.70 14.51
CA VAL A 141 -10.23 -14.71 14.27
C VAL A 141 -10.98 -13.92 15.34
N ASN A 142 -10.63 -14.14 16.60
CA ASN A 142 -11.30 -13.46 17.72
C ASN A 142 -10.99 -11.96 17.73
N VAL A 143 -9.72 -11.58 17.59
CA VAL A 143 -9.35 -10.15 17.55
C VAL A 143 -10.07 -9.42 16.42
N ILE A 144 -10.05 -9.96 15.20
CA ILE A 144 -10.62 -9.23 14.07
C ILE A 144 -12.16 -9.17 14.17
N LYS A 145 -12.83 -10.22 14.66
CA LYS A 145 -14.27 -10.17 14.90
C LYS A 145 -14.63 -9.06 15.89
N ASP A 146 -13.92 -8.97 17.01
CA ASP A 146 -14.16 -7.94 18.02
C ASP A 146 -13.88 -6.53 17.46
N LEU A 147 -12.83 -6.35 16.68
CA LEU A 147 -12.53 -5.08 16.01
C LEU A 147 -13.59 -4.69 14.96
N LEU A 148 -14.11 -5.66 14.19
CA LEU A 148 -15.22 -5.41 13.25
C LEU A 148 -16.48 -5.00 14.00
N THR A 149 -16.82 -5.68 15.09
CA THR A 149 -17.95 -5.30 15.96
C THR A 149 -17.75 -3.92 16.58
N LEU A 150 -16.54 -3.58 17.02
CA LEU A 150 -16.22 -2.23 17.51
C LEU A 150 -16.38 -1.16 16.43
N CYS A 151 -16.01 -1.45 15.17
CA CYS A 151 -16.22 -0.54 14.03
C CYS A 151 -17.70 -0.22 13.79
N GLU A 152 -18.60 -1.16 14.07
CA GLU A 152 -20.05 -0.99 13.91
C GLU A 152 -20.70 -0.26 15.08
N ILE A 153 -20.30 -0.57 16.31
CA ILE A 153 -20.90 -0.02 17.53
C ILE A 153 -20.39 1.39 17.82
N LYS A 154 -19.10 1.68 17.56
CA LYS A 154 -18.51 2.96 17.95
C LYS A 154 -19.07 4.11 17.13
N ARG A 155 -19.48 5.15 17.86
CA ARG A 155 -19.96 6.42 17.32
C ARG A 155 -18.87 7.49 17.43
N GLY A 156 -18.98 8.51 16.59
CA GLY A 156 -17.98 9.57 16.45
C GLY A 156 -16.97 9.24 15.35
N VAL A 157 -16.66 10.24 14.54
CA VAL A 157 -15.78 10.08 13.36
C VAL A 157 -14.37 9.66 13.79
N GLU A 158 -13.85 10.28 14.85
CA GLU A 158 -12.52 10.02 15.38
C GLU A 158 -12.40 8.59 15.95
N ASN A 159 -13.36 8.17 16.77
CA ASN A 159 -13.40 6.81 17.32
C ASN A 159 -13.47 5.75 16.20
N LYS A 160 -14.28 5.98 15.17
CA LYS A 160 -14.36 5.09 14.01
C LYS A 160 -13.03 5.04 13.27
N ALA A 161 -12.36 6.17 13.08
CA ALA A 161 -11.05 6.23 12.45
C ALA A 161 -9.99 5.43 13.25
N MET A 162 -10.03 5.49 14.59
CA MET A 162 -9.12 4.71 15.45
C MET A 162 -9.37 3.22 15.40
N VAL A 163 -10.63 2.77 15.42
CA VAL A 163 -10.90 1.33 15.29
C VAL A 163 -10.55 0.85 13.89
N ALA A 164 -10.82 1.64 12.85
CA ALA A 164 -10.43 1.33 11.48
C ALA A 164 -8.90 1.23 11.33
N SER A 165 -8.14 2.15 11.93
CA SER A 165 -6.66 2.10 11.89
C SER A 165 -6.11 0.84 12.57
N CYS A 166 -6.69 0.47 13.72
CA CYS A 166 -6.38 -0.77 14.43
C CYS A 166 -6.67 -2.02 13.59
N LEU A 167 -7.87 -2.08 13.01
CA LEU A 167 -8.30 -3.18 12.14
C LEU A 167 -7.37 -3.32 10.94
N MET A 168 -7.12 -2.22 10.22
CA MET A 168 -6.25 -2.19 9.04
C MET A 168 -4.82 -2.64 9.36
N TYR A 169 -4.25 -2.18 10.49
CA TYR A 169 -2.94 -2.61 10.93
C TYR A 169 -2.91 -4.12 11.21
N VAL A 170 -3.83 -4.63 12.05
CA VAL A 170 -3.87 -6.05 12.42
C VAL A 170 -4.01 -6.92 11.17
N VAL A 171 -5.01 -6.68 10.31
CA VAL A 171 -5.20 -7.53 9.11
C VAL A 171 -4.00 -7.47 8.17
N GLY A 172 -3.32 -6.33 8.05
CA GLY A 172 -2.11 -6.17 7.25
C GLY A 172 -0.91 -6.97 7.75
N GLN A 173 -0.86 -7.30 9.05
CA GLN A 173 0.22 -8.08 9.64
C GLN A 173 0.02 -9.60 9.52
N TYR A 174 -1.20 -10.11 9.33
CA TYR A 174 -1.52 -11.54 9.36
C TYR A 174 -1.84 -12.16 7.98
N PRO A 175 -0.91 -12.17 7.01
CA PRO A 175 -1.15 -12.73 5.68
C PRO A 175 -1.30 -14.26 5.67
N ARG A 176 -0.71 -14.98 6.64
CA ARG A 176 -0.84 -16.45 6.76
C ARG A 176 -2.30 -16.83 6.98
N PHE A 177 -2.92 -16.23 7.99
CA PHE A 177 -4.35 -16.32 8.26
C PHE A 177 -5.19 -15.95 7.01
N LEU A 178 -4.96 -14.77 6.42
CA LEU A 178 -5.74 -14.34 5.26
C LEU A 178 -5.67 -15.31 4.06
N LYS A 179 -4.53 -15.99 3.85
CA LYS A 179 -4.38 -17.01 2.80
C LYS A 179 -5.19 -18.27 3.06
N ALA A 180 -5.37 -18.65 4.32
CA ALA A 180 -6.13 -19.82 4.72
C ALA A 180 -7.65 -19.56 4.65
N HIS A 181 -8.10 -18.33 4.90
CA HIS A 181 -9.52 -17.99 5.01
C HIS A 181 -10.02 -17.06 3.90
N TRP A 182 -10.37 -17.62 2.75
CA TRP A 182 -10.83 -16.85 1.58
C TRP A 182 -11.97 -15.87 1.87
N ARG A 183 -13.05 -16.33 2.51
CA ARG A 183 -14.21 -15.48 2.82
C ARG A 183 -13.79 -14.27 3.64
N PHE A 184 -12.87 -14.49 4.58
CA PHE A 184 -12.32 -13.45 5.42
C PHE A 184 -11.48 -12.45 4.62
N LEU A 185 -10.58 -12.94 3.78
CA LEU A 185 -9.78 -12.11 2.88
C LEU A 185 -10.67 -11.22 2.00
N LYS A 186 -11.72 -11.78 1.39
CA LYS A 186 -12.67 -11.02 0.57
C LYS A 186 -13.39 -9.94 1.39
N SER A 187 -13.90 -10.29 2.57
CA SER A 187 -14.56 -9.33 3.47
C SER A 187 -13.63 -8.19 3.90
N VAL A 188 -12.38 -8.49 4.24
CA VAL A 188 -11.39 -7.48 4.61
C VAL A 188 -11.10 -6.54 3.45
N VAL A 189 -10.86 -7.06 2.23
CA VAL A 189 -10.59 -6.19 1.07
C VAL A 189 -11.78 -5.29 0.74
N ASN A 190 -13.00 -5.82 0.79
CA ASN A 190 -14.20 -4.98 0.60
C ASN A 190 -14.31 -3.90 1.68
N LYS A 191 -13.94 -4.21 2.93
CA LYS A 191 -13.91 -3.21 4.00
C LYS A 191 -12.85 -2.14 3.77
N LEU A 192 -11.70 -2.50 3.19
CA LEU A 192 -10.69 -1.51 2.78
C LEU A 192 -11.23 -0.59 1.70
N PHE A 193 -12.03 -1.08 0.75
CA PHE A 193 -12.68 -0.23 -0.24
C PHE A 193 -13.69 0.73 0.39
N GLU A 194 -14.48 0.28 1.37
CA GLU A 194 -15.31 1.21 2.16
C GLU A 194 -14.46 2.31 2.82
N PHE A 195 -13.32 1.95 3.42
CA PHE A 195 -12.41 2.93 4.03
C PHE A 195 -11.73 3.87 3.02
N MET A 196 -11.66 3.52 1.73
CA MET A 196 -11.19 4.42 0.67
C MET A 196 -12.16 5.59 0.40
N HIS A 197 -13.41 5.50 0.87
CA HIS A 197 -14.40 6.58 0.81
C HIS A 197 -14.44 7.44 2.08
N GLU A 198 -13.69 7.06 3.11
CA GLU A 198 -13.80 7.69 4.42
C GLU A 198 -13.06 9.02 4.50
N GLN A 199 -13.74 10.08 4.94
CA GLN A 199 -13.22 11.45 4.85
C GLN A 199 -12.23 11.83 5.95
N PHE A 200 -12.09 10.99 6.98
CA PHE A 200 -11.16 11.28 8.07
C PHE A 200 -9.70 11.24 7.56
N PRO A 201 -8.89 12.28 7.83
CA PRO A 201 -7.51 12.34 7.37
C PRO A 201 -6.70 11.10 7.76
N GLY A 202 -6.02 10.49 6.79
CA GLY A 202 -5.16 9.32 7.00
C GLY A 202 -5.86 7.97 6.80
N VAL A 203 -7.20 7.88 6.89
CA VAL A 203 -7.91 6.59 6.75
C VAL A 203 -7.72 6.02 5.34
N LYS A 204 -7.90 6.85 4.30
CA LYS A 204 -7.69 6.45 2.90
C LYS A 204 -6.24 6.03 2.61
N ASP A 205 -5.27 6.73 3.22
CA ASP A 205 -3.85 6.39 3.09
C ASP A 205 -3.60 4.99 3.66
N MET A 206 -4.06 4.74 4.89
CA MET A 206 -3.96 3.42 5.53
C MET A 206 -4.69 2.34 4.74
N ALA A 207 -5.86 2.64 4.18
CA ALA A 207 -6.65 1.68 3.41
C ALA A 207 -5.93 1.24 2.14
N THR A 208 -5.39 2.20 1.38
CA THR A 208 -4.64 1.91 0.14
C THR A 208 -3.31 1.23 0.41
N ASP A 209 -2.57 1.62 1.45
CA ASP A 209 -1.33 0.95 1.87
C ASP A 209 -1.57 -0.48 2.35
N THR A 210 -2.63 -0.69 3.15
CA THR A 210 -3.01 -2.01 3.63
C THR A 210 -3.46 -2.90 2.47
N PHE A 211 -4.24 -2.35 1.53
CA PHE A 211 -4.66 -3.07 0.32
C PHE A 211 -3.46 -3.51 -0.52
N LEU A 212 -2.48 -2.62 -0.74
CA LEU A 212 -1.23 -2.93 -1.43
C LEU A 212 -0.48 -4.08 -0.73
N ARG A 213 -0.33 -4.01 0.59
CA ARG A 213 0.35 -5.06 1.38
C ARG A 213 -0.35 -6.41 1.29
N ILE A 214 -1.68 -6.41 1.37
CA ILE A 214 -2.47 -7.63 1.21
C ILE A 214 -2.27 -8.18 -0.20
N CYS A 215 -2.31 -7.36 -1.25
CA CYS A 215 -2.06 -7.81 -2.62
C CYS A 215 -0.66 -8.40 -2.79
N GLN A 216 0.38 -7.76 -2.23
CA GLN A 216 1.76 -8.27 -2.27
C GLN A 216 1.89 -9.67 -1.64
N LYS A 217 1.15 -9.94 -0.56
CA LYS A 217 1.30 -11.20 0.18
C LYS A 217 0.28 -12.27 -0.23
N CYS A 218 -0.92 -11.90 -0.66
CA CYS A 218 -2.08 -12.79 -0.82
C CYS A 218 -2.61 -12.89 -2.27
N SER A 219 -1.98 -12.23 -3.25
CA SER A 219 -2.42 -12.14 -4.66
C SER A 219 -2.88 -13.46 -5.29
N LYS A 220 -2.15 -14.56 -5.07
CA LYS A 220 -2.49 -15.88 -5.63
C LYS A 220 -3.91 -16.33 -5.34
N LYS A 221 -4.46 -15.98 -4.17
CA LYS A 221 -5.85 -16.35 -3.80
C LYS A 221 -6.89 -15.49 -4.52
N MET A 222 -6.53 -14.28 -4.94
CA MET A 222 -7.44 -13.32 -5.57
C MET A 222 -7.60 -13.54 -7.08
N VAL A 223 -6.61 -14.19 -7.71
CA VAL A 223 -6.60 -14.43 -9.17
C VAL A 223 -7.12 -15.80 -9.58
N ILE A 224 -7.36 -16.70 -8.63
CA ILE A 224 -7.97 -18.01 -8.88
C ILE A 224 -9.48 -17.97 -8.56
N LEU A 225 -10.25 -18.85 -9.20
CA LEU A 225 -11.64 -19.05 -8.84
C LEU A 225 -11.73 -19.73 -7.47
N GLN A 226 -12.40 -19.08 -6.53
CA GLN A 226 -12.55 -19.57 -5.15
C GLN A 226 -13.87 -20.31 -4.98
N PRO A 227 -13.98 -21.25 -4.02
CA PRO A 227 -15.22 -21.99 -3.79
C PRO A 227 -16.40 -21.08 -3.46
N GLY A 228 -17.49 -21.21 -4.21
CA GLY A 228 -18.70 -20.41 -4.05
C GLY A 228 -18.69 -19.06 -4.78
N GLU A 229 -17.61 -18.73 -5.51
CA GLU A 229 -17.54 -17.55 -6.38
C GLU A 229 -17.88 -17.90 -7.83
N THR A 230 -18.38 -16.93 -8.59
CA THR A 230 -18.70 -17.07 -10.03
C THR A 230 -17.55 -16.65 -10.94
N SER A 231 -16.65 -15.80 -10.46
CA SER A 231 -15.48 -15.30 -11.18
C SER A 231 -14.31 -15.08 -10.21
N PRO A 232 -13.05 -15.13 -10.69
CA PRO A 232 -11.90 -14.70 -9.89
C PRO A 232 -12.09 -13.27 -9.37
N PHE A 233 -11.67 -13.03 -8.13
CA PHE A 233 -11.91 -11.75 -7.46
C PHE A 233 -11.24 -10.57 -8.15
N VAL A 234 -10.08 -10.76 -8.80
CA VAL A 234 -9.44 -9.72 -9.62
C VAL A 234 -10.39 -9.11 -10.66
N ASN A 235 -11.27 -9.90 -11.27
CA ASN A 235 -12.24 -9.39 -12.24
C ASN A 235 -13.33 -8.54 -11.55
N GLN A 236 -13.80 -8.99 -10.38
CA GLN A 236 -14.78 -8.23 -9.56
C GLN A 236 -14.19 -6.87 -9.14
N VAL A 237 -12.91 -6.82 -8.78
CA VAL A 237 -12.22 -5.57 -8.41
C VAL A 237 -12.08 -4.66 -9.63
N ILE A 238 -11.69 -5.18 -10.80
CA ILE A 238 -11.55 -4.39 -12.04
C ILE A 238 -12.87 -3.70 -12.41
N GLU A 239 -14.00 -4.42 -12.31
CA GLU A 239 -15.33 -3.85 -12.55
C GLU A 239 -15.71 -2.74 -11.56
N ALA A 240 -15.19 -2.80 -10.33
CA ALA A 240 -15.49 -1.85 -9.27
C ALA A 240 -14.58 -0.60 -9.27
N ILE A 241 -13.45 -0.60 -10.00
CA ILE A 241 -12.45 0.50 -10.00
C ILE A 241 -13.08 1.90 -10.11
N PRO A 242 -14.00 2.19 -11.06
CA PRO A 242 -14.54 3.54 -11.22
C PRO A 242 -15.26 4.04 -9.96
N ARG A 243 -15.88 3.11 -9.21
CA ARG A 243 -16.56 3.40 -7.94
C ARG A 243 -15.56 3.55 -6.81
N GLU A 244 -14.73 2.53 -6.56
CA GLU A 244 -13.87 2.48 -5.35
C GLU A 244 -12.74 3.53 -5.37
N THR A 245 -12.38 4.05 -6.54
CA THR A 245 -11.30 5.04 -6.67
C THR A 245 -11.78 6.49 -6.79
N ALA A 246 -13.11 6.73 -6.70
CA ALA A 246 -13.72 8.03 -6.98
C ALA A 246 -13.24 9.15 -6.04
N ASP A 247 -12.98 8.82 -4.77
CA ASP A 247 -12.62 9.78 -3.73
C ASP A 247 -11.13 9.79 -3.37
N LEU A 248 -10.30 9.07 -4.15
CA LEU A 248 -8.88 8.91 -3.89
C LEU A 248 -8.06 10.05 -4.51
N ASP A 249 -7.05 10.50 -3.78
CA ASP A 249 -6.05 11.44 -4.29
C ASP A 249 -4.99 10.73 -5.16
N VAL A 250 -4.07 11.51 -5.74
CA VAL A 250 -3.06 10.98 -6.66
C VAL A 250 -2.13 9.94 -5.99
N LEU A 251 -1.77 10.12 -4.72
CA LEU A 251 -0.87 9.19 -4.03
C LEU A 251 -1.60 7.88 -3.68
N GLN A 252 -2.85 8.00 -3.23
CA GLN A 252 -3.72 6.86 -2.94
C GLN A 252 -4.04 6.07 -4.22
N LEU A 253 -4.31 6.74 -5.34
CA LEU A 253 -4.45 6.12 -6.66
C LEU A 253 -3.18 5.37 -7.07
N CYS A 254 -2.00 5.96 -6.84
CA CYS A 254 -0.72 5.30 -7.11
C CYS A 254 -0.60 3.97 -6.34
N ASN A 255 -0.93 3.97 -5.05
CA ASN A 255 -0.92 2.76 -4.22
C ASN A 255 -1.93 1.72 -4.71
N PHE A 256 -3.14 2.16 -5.07
CA PHE A 256 -4.19 1.29 -5.60
C PHE A 256 -3.77 0.61 -6.91
N TYR A 257 -3.24 1.36 -7.88
CA TYR A 257 -2.80 0.79 -9.16
C TYR A 257 -1.58 -0.12 -9.03
N GLU A 258 -0.66 0.16 -8.10
CA GLU A 258 0.38 -0.82 -7.77
C GLU A 258 -0.22 -2.10 -7.19
N ALA A 259 -1.18 -1.99 -6.27
CA ALA A 259 -1.83 -3.14 -5.65
C ALA A 259 -2.49 -4.03 -6.69
N MET A 260 -3.19 -3.43 -7.66
CA MET A 260 -3.73 -4.13 -8.82
C MET A 260 -2.64 -4.80 -9.65
N GLY A 261 -1.53 -4.10 -9.94
CA GLY A 261 -0.38 -4.69 -10.64
C GLY A 261 0.21 -5.90 -9.90
N ARG A 262 0.37 -5.82 -8.57
CA ARG A 262 0.83 -6.94 -7.72
C ARG A 262 -0.15 -8.11 -7.75
N MET A 263 -1.46 -7.83 -7.76
CA MET A 263 -2.48 -8.87 -7.88
C MET A 263 -2.38 -9.57 -9.24
N ILE A 264 -2.35 -8.82 -10.33
CA ILE A 264 -2.28 -9.34 -11.71
C ILE A 264 -0.98 -10.14 -11.94
N SER A 265 0.15 -9.70 -11.37
CA SER A 265 1.45 -10.38 -11.50
C SER A 265 1.45 -11.83 -10.99
N ALA A 266 0.46 -12.22 -10.17
CA ALA A 266 0.33 -13.59 -9.68
C ALA A 266 -0.25 -14.57 -10.73
N ILE A 267 -0.74 -14.06 -11.87
CA ILE A 267 -1.24 -14.89 -12.98
C ILE A 267 -0.04 -15.39 -13.78
N PRO A 268 0.12 -16.70 -14.03
CA PRO A 268 1.31 -17.20 -14.73
C PRO A 268 1.45 -16.74 -16.19
N GLU A 269 0.33 -16.45 -16.85
CA GLU A 269 0.27 -16.21 -18.29
C GLU A 269 0.37 -14.71 -18.60
N ILE A 270 1.50 -14.27 -19.14
CA ILE A 270 1.74 -12.86 -19.52
C ILE A 270 0.63 -12.31 -20.43
N PRO A 271 0.12 -13.01 -21.48
CA PRO A 271 -0.96 -12.48 -22.30
C PRO A 271 -2.25 -12.20 -21.52
N LYS A 272 -2.58 -13.03 -20.52
CA LYS A 272 -3.71 -12.78 -19.62
C LYS A 272 -3.45 -11.60 -18.70
N GLN A 273 -2.23 -11.49 -18.17
CA GLN A 273 -1.84 -10.32 -17.38
C GLN A 273 -2.04 -9.04 -18.19
N THR A 274 -1.51 -8.98 -19.42
CA THR A 274 -1.62 -7.81 -20.30
C THR A 274 -3.06 -7.43 -20.59
N ASN A 275 -3.93 -8.42 -20.83
CA ASN A 275 -5.35 -8.17 -21.02
C ASN A 275 -6.00 -7.50 -19.78
N LEU A 276 -5.72 -8.01 -18.58
CA LEU A 276 -6.23 -7.43 -17.34
C LEU A 276 -5.63 -6.06 -17.03
N VAL A 277 -4.36 -5.82 -17.37
CA VAL A 277 -3.75 -4.49 -17.28
C VAL A 277 -4.49 -3.51 -18.18
N ASN A 278 -4.80 -3.90 -19.42
CA ASN A 278 -5.55 -3.05 -20.35
C ASN A 278 -6.95 -2.70 -19.82
N GLN A 279 -7.66 -3.67 -19.22
CA GLN A 279 -8.95 -3.41 -18.57
C GLN A 279 -8.80 -2.48 -17.35
N THR A 280 -7.82 -2.74 -16.49
CA THR A 280 -7.55 -1.96 -15.28
C THR A 280 -7.22 -0.49 -15.60
N MET A 281 -6.48 -0.26 -16.69
CA MET A 281 -6.02 1.07 -17.10
C MET A 281 -7.01 1.80 -18.02
N ALA A 282 -8.18 1.24 -18.32
CA ALA A 282 -9.13 1.80 -19.28
C ALA A 282 -9.56 3.23 -18.95
N ASP A 283 -9.94 3.50 -17.69
CA ASP A 283 -10.36 4.83 -17.24
C ASP A 283 -9.21 5.84 -17.27
N VAL A 284 -8.02 5.42 -16.84
CA VAL A 284 -6.80 6.25 -16.86
C VAL A 284 -6.46 6.64 -18.31
N ARG A 285 -6.56 5.68 -19.23
CA ARG A 285 -6.35 5.89 -20.66
C ARG A 285 -7.41 6.79 -21.27
N SER A 286 -8.68 6.65 -20.88
CA SER A 286 -9.75 7.54 -21.33
C SER A 286 -9.49 8.99 -20.90
N LYS A 287 -9.07 9.19 -19.64
CA LYS A 287 -8.65 10.51 -19.12
C LYS A 287 -7.44 11.06 -19.89
N TRP A 288 -6.45 10.23 -20.22
CA TRP A 288 -5.31 10.62 -21.07
C TRP A 288 -5.78 11.14 -22.43
N GLN A 289 -6.58 10.34 -23.14
CA GLN A 289 -7.09 10.70 -24.46
C GLN A 289 -7.92 11.99 -24.43
N ALA A 290 -8.72 12.20 -23.38
CA ALA A 290 -9.49 13.43 -23.21
C ALA A 290 -8.59 14.65 -23.05
N VAL A 291 -7.50 14.55 -22.29
CA VAL A 291 -6.54 15.64 -22.11
C VAL A 291 -5.76 15.90 -23.40
N ILE A 292 -5.23 14.86 -24.06
CA ILE A 292 -4.44 15.03 -25.29
C ILE A 292 -5.26 15.58 -26.44
N LYS A 293 -6.52 15.15 -26.60
CA LYS A 293 -7.42 15.69 -27.64
C LYS A 293 -7.57 17.20 -27.58
N ARG A 294 -7.48 17.82 -26.39
CA ARG A 294 -7.55 19.28 -26.23
C ARG A 294 -6.38 19.99 -26.91
N ALA A 295 -5.21 19.35 -27.01
CA ALA A 295 -4.04 19.88 -27.70
C ALA A 295 -4.14 19.80 -29.23
N SER A 296 -4.84 18.78 -29.74
CA SER A 296 -4.95 18.52 -31.18
C SER A 296 -5.81 19.53 -31.95
N PHE A 297 -6.54 20.42 -31.26
CA PHE A 297 -7.46 21.40 -31.88
C PHE A 297 -6.83 22.75 -32.26
N GLY A 298 -5.51 22.82 -32.44
CA GLY A 298 -4.86 23.93 -33.16
C GLY A 298 -3.98 24.87 -32.33
N ASP A 299 -3.88 24.68 -31.01
CA ASP A 299 -2.83 25.31 -30.21
C ASP A 299 -2.36 24.35 -29.10
N GLU A 300 -1.27 23.62 -29.38
CA GLU A 300 -0.66 22.69 -28.43
C GLU A 300 -0.25 23.38 -27.12
N ARG A 301 -0.04 24.72 -27.13
CA ARG A 301 0.36 25.50 -25.95
C ARG A 301 -0.76 25.62 -24.92
N ILE A 302 -2.02 25.35 -25.28
CA ILE A 302 -3.14 25.31 -24.33
C ILE A 302 -2.85 24.31 -23.19
N LEU A 303 -2.13 23.22 -23.46
CA LEU A 303 -1.71 22.25 -22.43
C LEU A 303 -0.67 22.82 -21.45
N ALA A 304 0.12 23.80 -21.87
CA ALA A 304 1.15 24.43 -21.04
C ALA A 304 0.60 25.59 -20.19
N GLU A 305 -0.56 26.12 -20.56
CA GLU A 305 -1.27 27.17 -19.83
C GLU A 305 -2.24 26.58 -18.78
N ASP A 306 -2.88 25.45 -19.10
CA ASP A 306 -3.82 24.78 -18.19
C ASP A 306 -3.10 23.97 -17.10
N GLN A 307 -2.97 24.58 -15.92
CA GLN A 307 -2.41 23.94 -14.72
C GLN A 307 -3.13 22.64 -14.32
N GLN A 308 -4.44 22.53 -14.53
CA GLN A 308 -5.19 21.32 -14.21
C GLN A 308 -4.85 20.20 -15.20
N ALA A 309 -4.67 20.53 -16.48
CA ALA A 309 -4.20 19.57 -17.48
C ALA A 309 -2.80 19.03 -17.12
N ILE A 310 -1.84 19.91 -16.76
CA ILE A 310 -0.48 19.50 -16.39
C ILE A 310 -0.50 18.56 -15.16
N ARG A 311 -1.32 18.88 -14.15
CA ARG A 311 -1.48 18.02 -12.95
C ARG A 311 -2.13 16.68 -13.28
N THR A 312 -3.12 16.67 -14.17
CA THR A 312 -3.80 15.45 -14.63
C THR A 312 -2.83 14.55 -15.41
N ILE A 313 -2.01 15.11 -16.30
CA ILE A 313 -0.94 14.39 -17.02
C ILE A 313 0.05 13.76 -16.03
N SER A 314 0.55 14.54 -15.05
CA SER A 314 1.45 14.02 -14.00
C SER A 314 0.81 12.86 -13.23
N ALA A 315 -0.46 12.99 -12.83
CA ALA A 315 -1.17 11.93 -12.12
C ALA A 315 -1.31 10.64 -12.95
N ILE A 316 -1.67 10.78 -14.23
CA ILE A 316 -1.80 9.64 -15.16
C ILE A 316 -0.46 8.91 -15.32
N LEU A 317 0.62 9.64 -15.59
CA LEU A 317 1.96 9.05 -15.77
C LEU A 317 2.40 8.27 -14.53
N ARG A 318 2.12 8.79 -13.33
CA ARG A 318 2.40 8.10 -12.07
C ARG A 318 1.56 6.83 -11.89
N CYS A 319 0.28 6.81 -12.31
CA CYS A 319 -0.51 5.58 -12.30
C CYS A 319 0.09 4.51 -13.23
N TYR A 320 0.53 4.87 -14.44
CA TYR A 320 1.23 3.95 -15.34
C TYR A 320 2.55 3.46 -14.74
N GLU A 321 3.32 4.34 -14.10
CA GLU A 321 4.57 4.00 -13.43
C GLU A 321 4.32 2.96 -12.33
N ARG A 322 3.32 3.18 -11.46
CA ARG A 322 2.97 2.23 -10.38
C ARG A 322 2.44 0.91 -10.90
N MET A 323 1.66 0.92 -11.99
CA MET A 323 1.24 -0.30 -12.67
C MET A 323 2.46 -1.10 -13.15
N ALA A 324 3.43 -0.43 -13.79
CA ALA A 324 4.67 -1.05 -14.26
C ALA A 324 5.50 -1.64 -13.11
N VAL A 325 5.65 -0.92 -12.01
CA VAL A 325 6.30 -1.41 -10.77
C VAL A 325 5.59 -2.64 -10.20
N GLY A 326 4.26 -2.67 -10.27
CA GLY A 326 3.42 -3.76 -9.77
C GLY A 326 3.53 -5.04 -10.60
N VAL A 327 3.33 -4.93 -11.93
CA VAL A 327 3.14 -6.06 -12.84
C VAL A 327 4.35 -6.40 -13.71
N GLY A 328 5.27 -5.47 -13.97
CA GLY A 328 6.44 -5.71 -14.83
C GLY A 328 6.12 -5.70 -16.32
N ILE A 329 6.58 -6.73 -17.04
CA ILE A 329 6.60 -6.87 -18.51
C ILE A 329 5.19 -6.69 -19.11
N ALA A 330 4.15 -7.19 -18.43
CA ALA A 330 2.78 -7.15 -18.94
C ALA A 330 2.21 -5.72 -19.06
N SER A 331 2.83 -4.73 -18.40
CA SER A 331 2.46 -3.32 -18.57
C SER A 331 2.92 -2.71 -19.89
N GLY A 332 3.86 -3.37 -20.59
CA GLY A 332 4.52 -2.81 -21.77
C GLY A 332 3.56 -2.44 -22.90
N GLU A 333 2.54 -3.25 -23.16
CA GLU A 333 1.54 -2.94 -24.20
C GLU A 333 0.73 -1.70 -23.83
N ALA A 334 0.25 -1.61 -22.60
CA ALA A 334 -0.51 -0.46 -22.12
C ALA A 334 0.30 0.85 -22.15
N ILE A 335 1.61 0.79 -21.82
CA ILE A 335 2.50 1.97 -21.92
C ILE A 335 2.74 2.32 -23.39
N LYS A 336 3.02 1.32 -24.24
CA LYS A 336 3.25 1.51 -25.68
C LYS A 336 2.09 2.25 -26.35
N ASP A 337 0.86 1.95 -25.95
CA ASP A 337 -0.35 2.58 -26.51
C ASP A 337 -0.43 4.10 -26.31
N ILE A 338 0.19 4.64 -25.26
CA ILE A 338 0.23 6.09 -25.00
C ILE A 338 1.60 6.72 -25.31
N TYR A 339 2.61 5.90 -25.62
CA TYR A 339 4.01 6.31 -25.57
C TYR A 339 4.36 7.43 -26.55
N SER A 340 3.82 7.38 -27.77
CA SER A 340 4.02 8.44 -28.75
C SER A 340 3.53 9.80 -28.24
N ASP A 341 2.32 9.84 -27.66
CA ASP A 341 1.76 11.06 -27.09
C ASP A 341 2.58 11.55 -25.89
N VAL A 342 3.07 10.62 -25.06
CA VAL A 342 3.93 10.94 -23.91
C VAL A 342 5.21 11.66 -24.35
N LEU A 343 5.85 11.19 -25.43
CA LEU A 343 7.05 11.83 -25.98
C LEU A 343 6.74 13.19 -26.63
N LEU A 344 5.57 13.35 -27.26
CA LEU A 344 5.12 14.64 -27.76
C LEU A 344 4.92 15.65 -26.61
N VAL A 345 4.27 15.23 -25.51
CA VAL A 345 4.11 16.04 -24.31
C VAL A 345 5.46 16.42 -23.70
N TYR A 346 6.41 15.47 -23.64
CA TYR A 346 7.77 15.75 -23.17
C TYR A 346 8.45 16.84 -24.01
N LYS A 347 8.37 16.72 -25.35
CA LYS A 347 8.95 17.68 -26.28
C LYS A 347 8.29 19.06 -26.17
N LEU A 348 6.97 19.11 -26.13
CA LEU A 348 6.20 20.35 -25.95
C LEU A 348 6.60 21.07 -24.66
N TYR A 349 6.57 20.37 -23.53
CA TYR A 349 6.92 20.97 -22.24
C TYR A 349 8.39 21.37 -22.15
N SER A 350 9.28 20.65 -22.82
CA SER A 350 10.68 21.05 -22.97
C SER A 350 10.83 22.38 -23.69
N GLN A 351 10.12 22.56 -24.81
CA GLN A 351 10.11 23.82 -25.57
C GLN A 351 9.50 24.97 -24.74
N CYS A 352 8.39 24.75 -24.05
CA CYS A 352 7.75 25.75 -23.18
C CYS A 352 8.67 26.17 -22.03
N VAL A 353 9.31 25.21 -21.37
CA VAL A 353 10.29 25.48 -20.29
C VAL A 353 11.52 26.22 -20.81
N GLY A 354 11.95 25.94 -22.05
CA GLY A 354 13.01 26.69 -22.74
C GLY A 354 12.61 28.12 -23.08
N ALA A 355 11.40 28.33 -23.63
CA ALA A 355 10.87 29.63 -24.03
C ALA A 355 10.65 30.60 -22.85
N SER A 356 10.37 30.07 -21.65
CA SER A 356 10.27 30.89 -20.43
C SER A 356 11.61 31.43 -19.91
N ARG A 357 12.74 31.18 -20.59
CA ARG A 357 14.10 31.57 -20.16
C ARG A 357 14.63 32.85 -20.84
N GLY A 358 13.75 33.79 -21.20
CA GLY A 358 14.10 35.09 -21.79
C GLY A 358 13.48 36.27 -21.04
N SER A 359 13.77 37.49 -21.50
CA SER A 359 13.27 38.75 -20.91
C SER A 359 11.74 38.93 -20.98
N SER A 360 11.04 38.10 -21.74
CA SER A 360 9.57 38.00 -21.77
C SER A 360 9.16 36.58 -21.39
N ALA A 361 9.01 36.30 -20.10
CA ALA A 361 8.54 35.00 -19.62
C ALA A 361 7.13 34.72 -20.16
N MET A 362 7.03 33.76 -21.08
CA MET A 362 5.77 33.42 -21.75
C MET A 362 4.81 32.62 -20.85
N PHE A 363 5.34 31.83 -19.92
CA PHE A 363 4.55 31.00 -19.00
C PHE A 363 4.85 31.35 -17.54
N SER A 364 3.85 31.16 -16.67
CA SER A 364 4.02 31.36 -15.23
C SER A 364 5.10 30.43 -14.66
N TRP A 365 5.79 30.89 -13.61
CA TRP A 365 6.80 30.10 -12.92
C TRP A 365 6.22 28.79 -12.32
N GLU A 366 4.96 28.82 -11.89
CA GLU A 366 4.25 27.64 -11.39
C GLU A 366 4.03 26.60 -12.49
N ASN A 367 3.57 27.01 -13.67
CA ASN A 367 3.42 26.11 -14.81
C ASN A 367 4.77 25.53 -15.23
N VAL A 368 5.83 26.35 -15.26
CA VAL A 368 7.20 25.87 -15.55
C VAL A 368 7.64 24.78 -14.57
N LYS A 369 7.36 24.92 -13.26
CA LYS A 369 7.66 23.89 -12.26
C LYS A 369 6.88 22.60 -12.51
N LEU A 370 5.58 22.71 -12.82
CA LEU A 370 4.73 21.56 -13.09
C LEU A 370 5.14 20.84 -14.39
N MET A 371 5.48 21.57 -15.45
CA MET A 371 6.00 21.01 -16.70
C MET A 371 7.31 20.26 -16.49
N ARG A 372 8.25 20.81 -15.71
CA ARG A 372 9.48 20.08 -15.32
C ARG A 372 9.17 18.81 -14.53
N LYS A 373 8.16 18.85 -13.65
CA LYS A 373 7.71 17.65 -12.93
C LYS A 373 7.20 16.58 -13.90
N VAL A 374 6.36 16.95 -14.87
CA VAL A 374 5.89 16.01 -15.91
C VAL A 374 7.06 15.41 -16.68
N LYS A 375 8.05 16.21 -17.09
CA LYS A 375 9.27 15.68 -17.73
C LYS A 375 9.93 14.59 -16.89
N ARG A 376 10.11 14.80 -15.59
CA ARG A 376 10.64 13.77 -14.68
C ARG A 376 9.73 12.55 -14.55
N ASP A 377 8.41 12.75 -14.50
CA ASP A 377 7.46 11.64 -14.42
C ASP A 377 7.53 10.75 -15.68
N VAL A 378 7.80 11.32 -16.86
CA VAL A 378 8.06 10.54 -18.10
C VAL A 378 9.34 9.72 -17.98
N LEU A 379 10.45 10.31 -17.53
CA LEU A 379 11.72 9.60 -17.36
C LEU A 379 11.58 8.46 -16.34
N ARG A 380 10.90 8.73 -15.22
CA ARG A 380 10.61 7.74 -14.18
C ARG A 380 9.72 6.61 -14.68
N LEU A 381 8.70 6.90 -15.48
CA LEU A 381 7.86 5.86 -16.07
C LEU A 381 8.70 4.86 -16.89
N VAL A 382 9.55 5.37 -17.79
CA VAL A 382 10.40 4.51 -18.63
C VAL A 382 11.40 3.73 -17.78
N ARG A 383 12.08 4.41 -16.86
CA ARG A 383 13.03 3.78 -15.93
C ARG A 383 12.38 2.67 -15.10
N SER A 384 11.28 2.98 -14.41
CA SER A 384 10.56 2.03 -13.56
C SER A 384 10.03 0.83 -14.36
N PHE A 385 9.56 1.05 -15.60
CA PHE A 385 9.18 -0.04 -16.49
C PHE A 385 10.37 -0.93 -16.86
N VAL A 386 11.49 -0.34 -17.30
CA VAL A 386 12.70 -1.10 -17.66
C VAL A 386 13.22 -1.89 -16.46
N ASP A 387 13.39 -1.25 -15.30
CA ASP A 387 13.87 -1.90 -14.07
C ASP A 387 12.96 -3.08 -13.67
N SER A 388 11.64 -2.88 -13.73
CA SER A 388 10.66 -3.91 -13.37
C SER A 388 10.62 -5.06 -14.38
N ALA A 389 10.71 -4.75 -15.68
CA ALA A 389 10.70 -5.74 -16.74
C ALA A 389 11.97 -6.62 -16.72
N VAL A 390 13.14 -6.02 -16.47
CA VAL A 390 14.41 -6.75 -16.31
C VAL A 390 14.36 -7.63 -15.07
N ALA A 391 13.94 -7.09 -13.92
CA ALA A 391 13.84 -7.85 -12.68
C ALA A 391 12.86 -9.03 -12.79
N GLU A 392 11.75 -8.88 -13.52
CA GLU A 392 10.83 -9.98 -13.80
C GLU A 392 11.45 -11.02 -14.75
N GLN A 393 12.13 -10.59 -15.81
CA GLN A 393 12.81 -11.49 -16.74
C GLN A 393 13.85 -12.36 -16.00
N GLU A 394 14.62 -11.79 -15.08
CA GLU A 394 15.58 -12.51 -14.24
C GLU A 394 14.89 -13.53 -13.31
N LYS A 395 13.76 -13.16 -12.70
CA LYS A 395 12.96 -14.08 -11.87
C LYS A 395 12.42 -15.25 -12.69
N MET A 396 11.90 -14.98 -13.89
CA MET A 396 11.39 -16.03 -14.81
C MET A 396 12.51 -16.96 -15.27
N LYS A 397 13.71 -16.41 -15.58
CA LYS A 397 14.92 -17.20 -15.89
C LYS A 397 15.30 -18.11 -14.73
N ALA A 398 15.39 -17.58 -13.50
CA ALA A 398 15.72 -18.37 -12.31
C ALA A 398 14.68 -19.48 -12.04
N ALA A 399 13.41 -19.21 -12.32
CA ALA A 399 12.31 -20.17 -12.18
C ALA A 399 12.19 -21.17 -13.34
N HIS A 400 13.10 -21.15 -14.33
CA HIS A 400 13.05 -21.99 -15.54
C HIS A 400 11.72 -21.88 -16.31
N MET A 401 11.07 -20.72 -16.24
CA MET A 401 9.84 -20.43 -16.97
C MET A 401 10.14 -20.04 -18.42
N GLN A 402 9.18 -20.30 -19.31
CA GLN A 402 9.28 -19.90 -20.70
C GLN A 402 9.31 -18.36 -20.78
N LEU A 403 10.39 -17.83 -21.32
CA LEU A 403 10.54 -16.38 -21.50
C LEU A 403 9.64 -15.93 -22.67
N PRO A 404 8.95 -14.79 -22.53
CA PRO A 404 8.42 -14.10 -23.71
C PRO A 404 9.58 -13.77 -24.67
N ASP A 405 9.26 -13.58 -25.96
CA ASP A 405 10.21 -13.05 -26.96
C ASP A 405 11.00 -11.89 -26.35
N ASP A 406 12.30 -11.89 -26.61
CA ASP A 406 13.31 -11.23 -25.76
C ASP A 406 12.86 -9.83 -25.29
N VAL A 407 12.60 -9.68 -23.98
CA VAL A 407 12.16 -8.41 -23.35
C VAL A 407 13.09 -7.25 -23.74
N CYS A 408 14.37 -7.57 -23.97
CA CYS A 408 15.35 -6.65 -24.52
C CYS A 408 14.93 -6.11 -25.90
N VAL A 409 14.38 -6.93 -26.80
CA VAL A 409 13.86 -6.50 -28.10
C VAL A 409 12.67 -5.56 -27.94
N LEU A 410 11.72 -5.85 -27.02
CA LEU A 410 10.61 -4.93 -26.73
C LEU A 410 11.14 -3.55 -26.31
N ILE A 411 12.06 -3.51 -25.35
CA ILE A 411 12.65 -2.29 -24.81
C ILE A 411 13.47 -1.55 -25.89
N CYS A 412 14.41 -2.25 -26.54
CA CYS A 412 15.32 -1.68 -27.52
C CYS A 412 14.65 -1.31 -28.85
N SER A 413 13.50 -1.88 -29.18
CA SER A 413 12.81 -1.55 -30.44
C SER A 413 11.72 -0.49 -30.27
N HIS A 414 11.04 -0.47 -29.11
CA HIS A 414 9.84 0.35 -28.94
C HIS A 414 9.96 1.48 -27.92
N PHE A 415 10.87 1.38 -26.94
CA PHE A 415 10.97 2.37 -25.87
C PHE A 415 12.21 3.26 -25.98
N ILE A 416 13.40 2.65 -26.14
CA ILE A 416 14.66 3.41 -26.08
C ILE A 416 14.84 4.32 -27.31
N PRO A 417 14.82 3.82 -28.57
CA PRO A 417 15.15 4.67 -29.72
C PRO A 417 14.25 5.92 -29.86
N PRO A 418 12.91 5.82 -29.71
CA PRO A 418 12.03 6.99 -29.84
C PRO A 418 12.28 8.07 -28.77
N MET A 419 12.82 7.69 -27.62
CA MET A 419 13.07 8.60 -26.50
C MET A 419 14.40 9.36 -26.62
N LEU A 420 15.41 8.76 -27.26
CA LEU A 420 16.77 9.31 -27.31
C LEU A 420 16.79 10.72 -27.91
N GLU A 421 16.15 10.94 -29.06
CA GLU A 421 16.17 12.26 -29.70
C GLU A 421 15.45 13.34 -28.86
N PRO A 422 14.18 13.17 -28.43
CA PRO A 422 13.49 14.19 -27.61
C PRO A 422 14.21 14.53 -26.30
N VAL A 423 14.86 13.54 -25.66
CA VAL A 423 15.47 13.70 -24.34
C VAL A 423 16.90 14.22 -24.44
N LEU A 424 17.76 13.60 -25.27
CA LEU A 424 19.17 13.98 -25.33
C LEU A 424 19.38 15.33 -26.02
N VAL A 425 18.58 15.64 -27.04
CA VAL A 425 18.64 16.95 -27.71
C VAL A 425 18.22 18.05 -26.75
N ASP A 426 17.13 17.85 -26.01
CA ASP A 426 16.68 18.79 -24.97
C ASP A 426 17.77 19.00 -23.90
N TYR A 427 18.33 17.92 -23.36
CA TYR A 427 19.37 18.00 -22.34
C TYR A 427 20.61 18.74 -22.83
N ASN A 428 21.06 18.47 -24.06
CA ASN A 428 22.22 19.12 -24.64
C ASN A 428 21.99 20.63 -24.86
N LEU A 429 20.81 21.01 -25.36
CA LEU A 429 20.45 22.40 -25.64
C LEU A 429 20.10 23.19 -24.37
N ALA A 430 19.73 22.52 -23.28
CA ALA A 430 19.43 23.17 -22.02
C ALA A 430 20.71 23.76 -21.38
N PRO A 431 20.64 24.97 -20.79
CA PRO A 431 21.74 25.52 -19.99
C PRO A 431 21.94 24.66 -18.73
N PRO A 432 23.08 24.78 -18.02
CA PRO A 432 23.41 23.93 -16.86
C PRO A 432 22.29 23.83 -15.81
N GLU A 433 21.65 24.94 -15.45
CA GLU A 433 20.54 24.99 -14.48
C GLU A 433 19.21 24.41 -15.01
N GLY A 434 19.14 24.15 -16.32
CA GLY A 434 17.98 23.59 -16.99
C GLY A 434 18.06 22.12 -17.35
N ARG A 435 19.23 21.53 -17.19
CA ARG A 435 19.44 20.09 -17.35
C ARG A 435 18.80 19.37 -16.18
N ASP A 436 17.91 18.43 -16.47
CA ASP A 436 17.29 17.60 -15.44
C ASP A 436 18.24 16.42 -15.17
N PRO A 437 18.74 16.24 -13.93
CA PRO A 437 19.71 15.18 -13.60
C PRO A 437 19.12 13.76 -13.67
N GLU A 438 17.81 13.62 -13.87
CA GLU A 438 17.15 12.32 -14.08
C GLU A 438 17.34 11.78 -15.52
N VAL A 439 17.82 12.62 -16.47
CA VAL A 439 18.27 12.20 -17.82
C VAL A 439 19.66 11.60 -17.73
#